data_AF-A0AAP9NIZ1-F1
#
_entry.id   AF-A0AAP9NIZ1-F1
#
_cell.length_a   1.000
_cell.length_b   1.000
_cell.length_c   1.000
_cell.angle_alpha   90.00
_cell.angle_beta   90.00
_cell.angle_gamma   90.00
#
_symmetry.space_group_name_H-M   'P 1'
#
loop_
_entity.id
_entity.type
_entity.pdbx_description
1 polymer ?
#
loop_
_entity_poly.entity_id
_entity_poly.type
_entity_poly.pdbx_seq_one_letter_code
_entity_poly.pdbx_strand_id
1 'polypeptide(L)'
;MIINTANQNTTGQIIRSLLKKEHTISIFSKEAAYAIEAKAIKIELDSGKITLAIHYTGSSLSPYLQNDTICFDIEASHPTPGIEEEIYNIEQVPAHVIKIDTCTYHLECQLPGSIFSSDNRRALRVPFILGMHARVHLEVFAHELNVEGKVRNLSVGGCMVYVRLEDSMALSINQVLPEVTLEFPNGEIFNTQGRICHMRPFGSHDYAAIGIEFINMSATMTETLFHYVSESEFEAAFRSGIQDSSSRAKSRLFIADAKEKKMQHKEEHDQTKSSQRSPLLRGVLEVAHQLQVMLMFTKNKDLFPEESLYECVDSLLYMVTQDRRGLQYALAFLHDEPEWVRHAIQVSSQLAMILISRDPYASQTRETVAGALLHTMGKPLLISEQLPSLKIRMSPSQAELLKEHVVALNNKLTALGWVASPACHDIILKCQRTARWQRLSSWKAGCRVIRACSTNQCY
;
A
#
# COMPACT_ATOMS: atom_id res chain seq x y z
N MET A 1 41.17 -24.99 21.07
CA MET A 1 41.11 -24.23 19.80
C MET A 1 39.79 -23.48 19.79
N ILE A 2 39.82 -22.19 20.07
CA ILE A 2 38.66 -21.31 19.97
C ILE A 2 38.47 -21.07 18.48
N ILE A 3 37.46 -21.71 17.88
CA ILE A 3 37.09 -21.43 16.50
C ILE A 3 36.50 -20.03 16.51
N ASN A 4 37.28 -19.10 15.99
CA ASN A 4 36.87 -17.73 15.71
C ASN A 4 35.92 -17.81 14.51
N THR A 5 34.64 -18.13 14.74
CA THR A 5 33.61 -17.94 13.72
C THR A 5 33.48 -16.44 13.54
N ALA A 6 34.16 -15.91 12.53
CA ALA A 6 33.96 -14.54 12.08
C ALA A 6 32.46 -14.28 11.98
N ASN A 7 31.99 -13.24 12.69
CA ASN A 7 30.63 -12.71 12.64
C ASN A 7 30.20 -12.55 11.18
N GLN A 8 29.57 -13.55 10.59
CA GLN A 8 28.93 -13.41 9.30
C GLN A 8 27.68 -12.56 9.54
N ASN A 9 27.60 -11.41 8.87
CA ASN A 9 26.42 -10.56 8.94
C ASN A 9 25.24 -11.32 8.32
N THR A 10 24.32 -11.79 9.18
CA THR A 10 23.20 -12.66 8.83
C THR A 10 22.19 -11.95 7.95
N THR A 11 21.92 -10.67 8.24
CA THR A 11 21.19 -9.74 7.37
C THR A 11 21.84 -9.67 6.00
N GLY A 12 23.17 -9.63 5.96
CA GLY A 12 23.96 -9.67 4.73
C GLY A 12 23.70 -10.93 3.89
N GLN A 13 23.51 -12.10 4.51
CA GLN A 13 23.21 -13.35 3.79
C GLN A 13 21.79 -13.37 3.20
N ILE A 14 20.79 -12.90 3.95
CA ILE A 14 19.41 -12.76 3.45
C ILE A 14 19.39 -11.80 2.27
N ILE A 15 19.99 -10.62 2.43
CA ILE A 15 20.08 -9.63 1.36
C ILE A 15 20.81 -10.21 0.15
N ARG A 16 21.87 -11.01 0.35
CA ARG A 16 22.53 -11.73 -0.75
C ARG A 16 21.56 -12.60 -1.54
N SER A 17 20.64 -13.29 -0.85
CA SER A 17 19.65 -14.16 -1.47
C SER A 17 18.62 -13.37 -2.26
N LEU A 18 18.12 -12.27 -1.69
CA LEU A 18 17.11 -11.41 -2.31
C LEU A 18 17.66 -10.68 -3.55
N LEU A 19 18.85 -10.08 -3.43
CA LEU A 19 19.45 -9.30 -4.52
C LEU A 19 19.95 -10.14 -5.70
N LYS A 20 19.98 -11.47 -5.57
CA LYS A 20 20.23 -12.39 -6.70
C LYS A 20 19.03 -12.56 -7.62
N LYS A 21 17.83 -12.25 -7.13
CA LYS A 21 16.59 -12.29 -7.91
C LYS A 21 16.37 -10.93 -8.56
N GLU A 22 15.41 -10.82 -9.48
CA GLU A 22 14.92 -9.50 -9.88
C GLU A 22 14.26 -8.84 -8.67
N HIS A 23 14.62 -7.58 -8.41
CA HIS A 23 14.25 -6.93 -7.17
C HIS A 23 14.07 -5.42 -7.32
N THR A 24 13.26 -4.86 -6.43
CA THR A 24 13.08 -3.42 -6.23
C THR A 24 13.52 -3.07 -4.80
N ILE A 25 14.23 -1.97 -4.65
CA ILE A 25 14.57 -1.42 -3.33
C ILE A 25 13.84 -0.08 -3.18
N SER A 26 13.09 0.07 -2.09
CA SER A 26 12.24 1.23 -1.86
C SER A 26 12.55 1.84 -0.50
N ILE A 27 13.09 3.06 -0.48
CA ILE A 27 13.36 3.80 0.77
C ILE A 27 12.08 4.52 1.18
N PHE A 28 11.62 4.28 2.39
CA PHE A 28 10.36 4.84 2.87
C PHE A 28 10.55 5.60 4.17
N SER A 29 9.57 6.44 4.48
CA SER A 29 9.50 7.13 5.76
C SER A 29 8.08 7.20 6.29
N LYS A 30 7.97 7.33 7.62
CA LYS A 30 6.71 7.65 8.29
C LYS A 30 6.27 9.08 7.96
N GLU A 31 7.22 9.98 7.70
CA GLU A 31 7.00 11.41 7.45
C GLU A 31 6.86 11.76 5.96
N ALA A 32 7.28 10.86 5.07
CA ALA A 32 7.16 11.07 3.63
C ALA A 32 5.87 10.47 3.04
N ALA A 33 5.39 11.11 1.98
CA ALA A 33 4.25 10.66 1.17
C ALA A 33 4.57 9.49 0.24
N TYR A 34 5.83 9.34 -0.14
CA TYR A 34 6.23 8.38 -1.16
C TYR A 34 7.42 7.57 -0.70
N ALA A 35 7.65 6.44 -1.33
CA ALA A 35 8.93 5.77 -1.27
C ALA A 35 9.82 6.27 -2.41
N ILE A 36 11.13 6.28 -2.19
CA ILE A 36 12.12 6.57 -3.23
C ILE A 36 12.68 5.24 -3.72
N GLU A 37 12.56 4.97 -5.02
CA GLU A 37 13.22 3.82 -5.63
C GLU A 37 14.75 3.99 -5.55
N ALA A 38 15.42 2.92 -5.14
CA ALA A 38 16.85 2.87 -4.96
C ALA A 38 17.47 1.69 -5.71
N LYS A 39 18.73 1.84 -6.10
CA LYS A 39 19.52 0.77 -6.73
C LYS A 39 20.75 0.47 -5.90
N ALA A 40 20.96 -0.81 -5.58
CA ALA A 40 22.20 -1.23 -4.93
C ALA A 40 23.36 -1.16 -5.93
N ILE A 41 24.28 -0.22 -5.73
CA ILE A 41 25.44 0.00 -6.63
C ILE A 41 26.73 -0.60 -6.09
N LYS A 42 26.81 -0.83 -4.77
CA LYS A 42 27.95 -1.48 -4.13
C LYS A 42 27.46 -2.30 -2.95
N ILE A 43 27.95 -3.53 -2.83
CA ILE A 43 27.47 -4.46 -1.81
C ILE A 43 28.66 -5.22 -1.22
N GLU A 44 28.97 -4.95 0.04
CA GLU A 44 29.99 -5.64 0.84
C GLU A 44 29.30 -6.33 2.02
N LEU A 45 28.62 -7.44 1.73
CA LEU A 45 27.73 -8.09 2.70
C LEU A 45 28.49 -8.69 3.89
N ASP A 46 29.76 -9.05 3.72
CA ASP A 46 30.60 -9.60 4.79
C ASP A 46 30.92 -8.53 5.85
N SER A 47 31.05 -7.26 5.44
CA SER A 47 31.21 -6.09 6.33
C SER A 47 29.87 -5.43 6.68
N GLY A 48 28.76 -5.91 6.10
CA GLY A 48 27.43 -5.34 6.26
C GLY A 48 27.23 -3.99 5.56
N LYS A 49 28.09 -3.60 4.62
CA LYS A 49 27.96 -2.31 3.93
C LYS A 49 27.22 -2.46 2.62
N ILE A 50 26.28 -1.56 2.37
CA ILE A 50 25.57 -1.45 1.09
C ILE A 50 25.49 0.02 0.69
N THR A 51 25.78 0.33 -0.57
CA THR A 51 25.60 1.67 -1.12
C THR A 51 24.39 1.66 -2.04
N LEU A 52 23.41 2.48 -1.71
CA LEU A 52 22.19 2.67 -2.49
C LEU A 52 22.29 3.97 -3.29
N ALA A 53 22.05 3.92 -4.60
CA ALA A 53 21.90 5.09 -5.43
C ALA A 53 20.43 5.44 -5.57
N ILE A 54 20.09 6.71 -5.37
CA ILE A 54 18.74 7.24 -5.55
C ILE A 54 18.75 8.41 -6.51
N HIS A 55 17.66 8.53 -7.27
CA HIS A 55 17.32 9.75 -8.00
C HIS A 55 16.15 10.42 -7.30
N TYR A 56 16.35 11.64 -6.81
CA TYR A 56 15.38 12.39 -6.05
C TYR A 56 15.45 13.87 -6.40
N THR A 57 14.33 14.39 -6.89
CA THR A 57 14.16 15.79 -7.32
C THR A 57 13.60 16.69 -6.22
N GLY A 58 13.19 16.11 -5.08
CA GLY A 58 12.65 16.87 -3.98
C GLY A 58 13.67 17.80 -3.32
N SER A 59 13.16 18.84 -2.65
CA SER A 59 13.97 19.91 -2.06
C SER A 59 14.87 19.43 -0.91
N SER A 60 14.48 18.38 -0.19
CA SER A 60 15.27 17.79 0.89
C SER A 60 15.00 16.30 1.08
N LEU A 61 16.06 15.56 1.44
CA LEU A 61 15.99 14.17 1.90
C LEU A 61 15.69 14.04 3.40
N SER A 62 15.59 15.15 4.14
CA SER A 62 15.30 15.15 5.58
C SER A 62 14.10 14.27 5.98
N PRO A 63 12.97 14.24 5.24
CA PRO A 63 11.85 13.37 5.59
C PRO A 63 12.21 11.88 5.61
N TYR A 64 13.24 11.47 4.86
CA TYR A 64 13.68 10.08 4.74
C TYR A 64 14.83 9.72 5.68
N LEU A 65 15.42 10.73 6.35
CA LEU A 65 16.58 10.58 7.23
C LEU A 65 16.17 10.92 8.66
N GLN A 66 15.91 9.90 9.47
CA GLN A 66 15.62 10.07 10.89
C GLN A 66 16.86 9.72 11.70
N ASN A 67 17.48 10.72 12.35
CA ASN A 67 18.70 10.54 13.14
C ASN A 67 19.83 9.80 12.39
N ASP A 68 20.12 10.23 11.15
CA ASP A 68 21.09 9.59 10.24
C ASP A 68 20.79 8.11 9.95
N THR A 69 19.54 7.70 10.08
CA THR A 69 19.06 6.37 9.68
C THR A 69 17.99 6.46 8.61
N ILE A 70 17.93 5.42 7.78
CA ILE A 70 16.88 5.22 6.77
C ILE A 70 16.14 3.92 7.05
N CYS A 71 14.93 3.81 6.51
CA CYS A 71 14.21 2.55 6.41
C CYS A 71 14.03 2.21 4.93
N PHE A 72 14.20 0.95 4.57
CA PHE A 72 13.96 0.51 3.21
C PHE A 72 13.42 -0.90 3.14
N ASP A 73 12.74 -1.16 2.04
CA ASP A 73 12.17 -2.44 1.68
C ASP A 73 12.96 -3.04 0.52
N ILE A 74 13.07 -4.36 0.50
CA ILE A 74 13.54 -5.14 -0.64
C ILE A 74 12.42 -6.07 -1.06
N GLU A 75 12.00 -5.93 -2.31
CA GLU A 75 10.97 -6.75 -2.94
C GLU A 75 11.65 -7.59 -4.00
N ALA A 76 11.70 -8.90 -3.79
CA ALA A 76 12.36 -9.83 -4.71
C ALA A 76 11.31 -10.71 -5.39
N SER A 77 11.19 -10.59 -6.71
CA SER A 77 10.27 -11.39 -7.50
C SER A 77 10.73 -12.84 -7.56
N HIS A 78 9.77 -13.77 -7.56
CA HIS A 78 10.08 -15.17 -7.76
C HIS A 78 10.18 -15.46 -9.28
N PRO A 79 11.20 -16.18 -9.76
CA PRO A 79 11.35 -16.48 -11.20
C PRO A 79 10.22 -17.33 -11.77
N THR A 80 9.47 -18.03 -10.91
CA THR A 80 8.24 -18.74 -11.28
C THR A 80 7.04 -17.79 -11.16
N PRO A 81 6.31 -17.52 -12.25
CA PRO A 81 5.10 -16.71 -12.20
C PRO A 81 4.07 -17.33 -11.25
N GLY A 82 3.47 -16.52 -10.38
CA GLY A 82 2.44 -16.94 -9.43
C GLY A 82 2.95 -17.39 -8.06
N ILE A 83 4.27 -17.41 -7.84
CA ILE A 83 4.84 -17.54 -6.50
C ILE A 83 5.02 -16.14 -5.91
N GLU A 84 4.59 -15.97 -4.67
CA GLU A 84 4.65 -14.70 -3.96
C GLU A 84 6.06 -14.12 -3.89
N GLU A 85 6.10 -12.80 -3.99
CA GLU A 85 7.33 -12.06 -3.82
C GLU A 85 7.86 -12.15 -2.39
N GLU A 86 9.17 -12.29 -2.30
CA GLU A 86 9.86 -12.25 -1.02
C GLU A 86 10.11 -10.80 -0.65
N ILE A 87 9.45 -10.39 0.42
CA ILE A 87 9.54 -9.03 0.92
C ILE A 87 10.34 -9.02 2.21
N TYR A 88 11.33 -8.14 2.28
CA TYR A 88 12.13 -7.92 3.46
C TYR A 88 12.21 -6.45 3.81
N ASN A 89 11.75 -6.12 5.03
CA ASN A 89 11.75 -4.78 5.56
C ASN A 89 12.93 -4.59 6.52
N ILE A 90 13.66 -3.49 6.36
CA ILE A 90 14.79 -3.12 7.21
C ILE A 90 14.58 -1.70 7.72
N GLU A 91 14.53 -1.55 9.05
CA GLU A 91 14.29 -0.27 9.71
C GLU A 91 15.56 0.24 10.39
N GLN A 92 15.66 1.57 10.52
CA GLN A 92 16.70 2.26 11.31
C GLN A 92 18.14 1.90 10.89
N VAL A 93 18.39 1.82 9.58
CA VAL A 93 19.70 1.53 9.03
C VAL A 93 20.55 2.80 9.01
N PRO A 94 21.67 2.88 9.75
CA PRO A 94 22.58 4.02 9.66
C PRO A 94 23.01 4.27 8.22
N ALA A 95 22.87 5.51 7.75
CA ALA A 95 23.15 5.90 6.39
C ALA A 95 23.88 7.24 6.32
N HIS A 96 25.00 7.26 5.60
CA HIS A 96 25.70 8.48 5.26
C HIS A 96 25.33 8.93 3.85
N VAL A 97 24.83 10.16 3.71
CA VAL A 97 24.32 10.68 2.43
C VAL A 97 25.40 11.49 1.72
N ILE A 98 25.73 11.05 0.50
CA ILE A 98 26.68 11.70 -0.39
C ILE A 98 25.92 12.22 -1.60
N LYS A 99 25.86 13.54 -1.78
CA LYS A 99 25.26 14.16 -2.97
C LYS A 99 26.25 14.07 -4.13
N ILE A 100 25.83 13.46 -5.24
CA ILE A 100 26.66 13.26 -6.43
C ILE A 100 26.43 14.39 -7.44
N ASP A 101 25.15 14.68 -7.73
CA ASP A 101 24.75 15.77 -8.61
C ASP A 101 23.47 16.45 -8.08
N THR A 102 22.78 17.24 -8.91
CA THR A 102 21.57 17.97 -8.51
C THR A 102 20.45 17.06 -7.99
N CYS A 103 20.30 15.87 -8.55
CA CYS A 103 19.18 14.95 -8.28
C CYS A 103 19.63 13.55 -7.88
N THR A 104 20.92 13.24 -7.91
CA THR A 104 21.46 11.91 -7.61
C THR A 104 22.19 11.92 -6.27
N TYR A 105 21.85 10.96 -5.41
CA TYR A 105 22.48 10.77 -4.10
C TYR A 105 22.91 9.32 -3.92
N HIS A 106 24.03 9.12 -3.22
CA HIS A 106 24.46 7.82 -2.72
C HIS A 106 24.25 7.77 -1.22
N LEU A 107 23.65 6.68 -0.74
CA LEU A 107 23.43 6.39 0.66
C LEU A 107 24.34 5.23 1.05
N GLU A 108 25.41 5.52 1.78
CA GLU A 108 26.28 4.50 2.34
C GLU A 108 25.68 3.96 3.63
N CYS A 109 25.12 2.76 3.56
CA CYS A 109 24.34 2.16 4.61
C CYS A 109 25.11 1.06 5.34
N GLN A 110 24.98 1.02 6.67
CA GLN A 110 25.52 -0.05 7.51
C GLN A 110 24.37 -0.96 7.97
N LEU A 111 24.25 -2.12 7.36
CA LEU A 111 23.24 -3.13 7.70
C LEU A 111 23.43 -3.62 9.15
N PRO A 112 22.32 -3.89 9.86
CA PRO A 112 22.38 -4.46 11.20
C PRO A 112 23.04 -5.84 11.15
N GLY A 113 23.86 -6.16 12.15
CA GLY A 113 24.55 -7.47 12.23
C GLY A 113 23.63 -8.66 12.55
N SER A 114 22.37 -8.38 12.92
CA SER A 114 21.33 -9.35 13.22
C SER A 114 20.05 -9.00 12.48
N ILE A 115 19.32 -10.03 12.05
CA ILE A 115 18.00 -9.91 11.41
C ILE A 115 16.89 -9.56 12.41
N PHE A 116 17.17 -9.76 13.70
CA PHE A 116 16.24 -9.45 14.76
C PHE A 116 16.43 -8.00 15.20
N SER A 117 15.38 -7.20 15.06
CA SER A 117 15.35 -5.83 15.55
C SER A 117 14.69 -5.80 16.93
N SER A 118 15.22 -5.00 17.85
CA SER A 118 14.52 -4.66 19.10
C SER A 118 13.78 -3.34 18.90
N ASP A 119 12.50 -3.28 19.29
CA ASP A 119 11.76 -2.01 19.31
C ASP A 119 12.27 -1.11 20.45
N ASN A 120 11.83 0.15 20.51
CA ASN A 120 12.10 1.11 21.59
C ASN A 120 11.76 0.56 22.99
N ARG A 121 10.90 -0.46 23.07
CA ARG A 121 10.53 -1.19 24.30
C ARG A 121 11.35 -2.48 24.53
N ARG A 122 12.42 -2.70 23.75
CA ARG A 122 13.30 -3.88 23.75
C ARG A 122 12.61 -5.22 23.42
N ALA A 123 11.40 -5.20 22.88
CA ALA A 123 10.75 -6.40 22.38
C ALA A 123 11.42 -6.83 21.06
N LEU A 124 11.86 -8.09 21.01
CA LEU A 124 12.42 -8.70 19.80
C LEU A 124 11.32 -8.82 18.74
N ARG A 125 11.56 -8.24 17.56
CA ARG A 125 10.75 -8.44 16.36
C ARG A 125 11.44 -9.45 15.46
N VAL A 126 10.71 -10.50 15.15
CA VAL A 126 11.17 -11.57 14.27
C VAL A 126 10.57 -11.37 12.90
N PRO A 127 11.37 -11.10 11.86
CA PRO A 127 10.88 -11.01 10.49
C PRO A 127 10.53 -12.40 9.95
N PHE A 128 9.46 -12.48 9.16
CA PHE A 128 9.10 -13.69 8.43
C PHE A 128 9.81 -13.66 7.07
N ILE A 129 10.76 -14.57 6.91
CA ILE A 129 11.69 -14.58 5.79
C ILE A 129 11.64 -15.92 5.05
N LEU A 130 12.07 -15.93 3.78
CA LEU A 130 12.40 -17.14 3.04
C LEU A 130 11.30 -18.22 3.09
N GLY A 131 10.04 -17.83 2.88
CA GLY A 131 8.88 -18.74 2.87
C GLY A 131 8.20 -18.96 4.23
N MET A 132 8.61 -18.27 5.29
CA MET A 132 7.77 -18.12 6.49
C MET A 132 6.54 -17.28 6.13
N HIS A 133 5.35 -17.80 6.44
CA HIS A 133 4.08 -17.13 6.21
C HIS A 133 3.12 -17.48 7.34
N ALA A 134 2.27 -16.53 7.71
CA ALA A 134 1.05 -16.75 8.49
C ALA A 134 0.00 -15.79 7.94
N ARG A 135 -1.26 -16.20 7.96
CA ARG A 135 -2.37 -15.32 7.58
C ARG A 135 -2.77 -14.46 8.76
N VAL A 136 -3.32 -13.29 8.46
CA VAL A 136 -4.03 -12.48 9.43
C VAL A 136 -5.45 -12.21 8.96
N HIS A 137 -6.40 -12.30 9.87
CA HIS A 137 -7.76 -11.79 9.69
C HIS A 137 -7.97 -10.64 10.67
N LEU A 138 -8.32 -9.48 10.13
CA LEU A 138 -8.58 -8.25 10.89
C LEU A 138 -10.08 -8.00 10.86
N GLU A 139 -10.73 -8.13 12.01
CA GLU A 139 -12.11 -7.68 12.16
C GLU A 139 -12.08 -6.15 12.31
N VAL A 140 -12.62 -5.43 11.33
CA VAL A 140 -12.57 -3.96 11.26
C VAL A 140 -13.78 -3.35 11.94
N PHE A 141 -14.96 -3.89 11.61
CA PHE A 141 -16.24 -3.58 12.22
C PHE A 141 -16.86 -4.91 12.64
N ALA A 142 -17.28 -5.00 13.90
CA ALA A 142 -17.74 -6.24 14.51
C ALA A 142 -18.77 -6.96 13.61
N HIS A 143 -18.38 -8.13 13.11
CA HIS A 143 -19.14 -9.05 12.27
C HIS A 143 -19.59 -8.52 10.90
N GLU A 144 -19.12 -7.34 10.48
CA GLU A 144 -19.54 -6.71 9.22
C GLU A 144 -18.44 -6.68 8.16
N LEU A 145 -17.19 -6.43 8.60
CA LEU A 145 -16.07 -6.30 7.70
C LEU A 145 -14.82 -6.99 8.28
N ASN A 146 -14.34 -7.98 7.54
CA ASN A 146 -13.07 -8.63 7.79
C ASN A 146 -12.11 -8.34 6.64
N VAL A 147 -10.87 -7.98 6.98
CA VAL A 147 -9.78 -7.78 6.04
C VAL A 147 -8.78 -8.92 6.21
N GLU A 148 -8.41 -9.56 5.11
CA GLU A 148 -7.41 -10.62 5.10
C GLU A 148 -6.04 -10.07 4.69
N GLY A 149 -4.98 -10.61 5.30
CA GLY A 149 -3.62 -10.21 5.02
C GLY A 149 -2.60 -11.27 5.42
N LYS A 150 -1.34 -10.88 5.40
CA LYS A 150 -0.19 -11.74 5.73
C LYS A 150 0.69 -11.11 6.79
N VAL A 151 1.12 -11.92 7.75
CA VAL A 151 2.07 -11.51 8.80
C VAL A 151 3.47 -11.44 8.22
N ARG A 152 4.18 -10.35 8.53
CA ARG A 152 5.54 -10.07 8.02
C ARG A 152 6.58 -9.97 9.10
N ASN A 153 6.18 -9.56 10.29
CA ASN A 153 7.01 -9.75 11.48
C ASN A 153 6.11 -9.93 12.69
N LEU A 154 6.67 -10.55 13.73
CA LEU A 154 5.98 -10.82 14.98
C LEU A 154 6.86 -10.43 16.17
N SER A 155 6.23 -9.86 17.19
CA SER A 155 6.80 -9.64 18.50
C SER A 155 5.74 -9.86 19.57
N VAL A 156 6.16 -9.86 20.83
CA VAL A 156 5.24 -9.96 21.97
C VAL A 156 4.29 -8.77 22.08
N GLY A 157 4.69 -7.60 21.56
CA GLY A 157 3.89 -6.38 21.62
C GLY A 157 2.98 -6.14 20.41
N GLY A 158 3.13 -6.90 19.32
CA GLY A 158 2.45 -6.60 18.07
C GLY A 158 3.07 -7.27 16.86
N CYS A 159 2.50 -6.97 15.69
CA CYS A 159 2.95 -7.49 14.40
C CYS A 159 2.87 -6.44 13.29
N MET A 160 3.63 -6.66 12.23
CA MET A 160 3.44 -6.00 10.94
C MET A 160 2.69 -6.94 10.02
N VAL A 161 1.65 -6.44 9.36
CA VAL A 161 0.86 -7.19 8.40
C VAL A 161 0.76 -6.46 7.08
N TYR A 162 0.66 -7.21 5.98
CA TYR A 162 0.33 -6.67 4.67
C TYR A 162 -1.08 -7.06 4.28
N VAL A 163 -1.83 -6.07 3.83
CA VAL A 163 -3.19 -6.22 3.28
C VAL A 163 -3.22 -5.61 1.89
N ARG A 164 -4.16 -6.01 1.04
CA ARG A 164 -4.32 -5.33 -0.26
C ARG A 164 -4.63 -3.85 -0.02
N LEU A 165 -4.11 -2.99 -0.88
CA LEU A 165 -4.25 -1.54 -0.75
C LEU A 165 -5.72 -1.13 -0.74
N GLU A 166 -6.55 -1.79 -1.54
CA GLU A 166 -8.01 -1.64 -1.54
C GLU A 166 -8.66 -1.94 -0.18
N ASP A 167 -8.23 -3.02 0.49
CA ASP A 167 -8.79 -3.43 1.77
C ASP A 167 -8.33 -2.50 2.91
N SER A 168 -7.17 -1.86 2.73
CA SER A 168 -6.64 -0.87 3.68
C SER A 168 -7.54 0.37 3.82
N MET A 169 -8.43 0.63 2.85
CA MET A 169 -9.28 1.81 2.87
C MET A 169 -10.28 1.84 4.03
N ALA A 170 -10.66 0.68 4.56
CA ALA A 170 -11.54 0.60 5.72
C ALA A 170 -10.79 0.84 7.05
N LEU A 171 -9.46 0.77 7.01
CA LEU A 171 -8.60 0.87 8.17
C LEU A 171 -8.16 2.31 8.40
N SER A 172 -7.96 2.69 9.66
CA SER A 172 -7.48 4.01 10.05
C SER A 172 -6.42 3.94 11.14
N ILE A 173 -5.48 4.89 11.15
CA ILE A 173 -4.51 5.00 12.24
C ILE A 173 -5.24 5.30 13.56
N ASN A 174 -4.79 4.67 14.65
CA ASN A 174 -5.38 4.65 15.99
C ASN A 174 -6.74 3.93 16.10
N GLN A 175 -7.23 3.31 15.01
CA GLN A 175 -8.40 2.45 15.09
C GLN A 175 -8.11 1.23 15.97
N VAL A 176 -9.04 0.94 16.87
CA VAL A 176 -9.07 -0.31 17.63
C VAL A 176 -9.79 -1.35 16.81
N LEU A 177 -9.15 -2.51 16.65
CA LEU A 177 -9.69 -3.68 15.98
C LEU A 177 -10.31 -4.61 17.04
N PRO A 178 -11.61 -4.92 16.95
CA PRO A 178 -12.28 -5.86 17.84
C PRO A 178 -11.58 -7.21 17.94
N GLU A 179 -11.07 -7.73 16.83
CA GLU A 179 -10.34 -8.99 16.76
C GLU A 179 -9.22 -8.94 15.70
N VAL A 180 -8.07 -9.47 16.06
CA VAL A 180 -6.90 -9.75 15.22
C VAL A 180 -6.57 -11.21 15.40
N THR A 181 -6.77 -11.98 14.33
CA THR A 181 -6.54 -13.42 14.29
C THR A 181 -5.32 -13.73 13.44
N LEU A 182 -4.29 -14.33 14.02
CA LEU A 182 -3.14 -14.89 13.30
C LEU A 182 -3.39 -16.39 13.10
N GLU A 183 -3.35 -16.87 11.86
CA GLU A 183 -3.45 -18.30 11.52
C GLU A 183 -2.10 -18.77 10.96
N PHE A 184 -1.45 -19.68 11.68
CA PHE A 184 -0.18 -20.27 11.27
C PHE A 184 -0.41 -21.51 10.38
N PRO A 185 0.57 -21.86 9.52
CA PRO A 185 0.45 -22.97 8.56
C PRO A 185 0.11 -24.34 9.16
N ASN A 186 0.45 -24.57 10.43
CA ASN A 186 0.12 -25.80 11.15
C ASN A 186 -1.33 -25.84 11.70
N GLY A 187 -2.10 -24.78 11.48
CA GLY A 187 -3.46 -24.62 11.98
C GLY A 187 -3.56 -24.02 13.38
N GLU A 188 -2.45 -23.63 14.01
CA GLU A 188 -2.50 -22.88 15.26
C GLU A 188 -3.02 -21.46 15.03
N ILE A 189 -3.86 -21.00 15.95
CA ILE A 189 -4.57 -19.73 15.85
C ILE A 189 -4.28 -18.89 17.10
N PHE A 190 -4.01 -17.61 16.89
CA PHE A 190 -3.86 -16.62 17.95
C PHE A 190 -4.85 -15.47 17.74
N ASN A 191 -5.77 -15.29 18.70
CA ASN A 191 -6.75 -14.20 18.65
C ASN A 191 -6.45 -13.18 19.73
N THR A 192 -6.52 -11.90 19.40
CA THR A 192 -6.38 -10.80 20.36
C THR A 192 -7.06 -9.54 19.85
N GLN A 193 -7.04 -8.47 20.62
CA GLN A 193 -7.42 -7.14 20.15
C GLN A 193 -6.19 -6.38 19.65
N GLY A 194 -6.41 -5.50 18.68
CA GLY A 194 -5.32 -4.73 18.07
C GLY A 194 -5.61 -3.24 18.05
N ARG A 195 -4.54 -2.45 17.96
CA ARG A 195 -4.62 -1.03 17.61
C ARG A 195 -3.67 -0.73 16.46
N ILE A 196 -4.20 -0.14 15.39
CA ILE A 196 -3.41 0.27 14.25
C ILE A 196 -2.53 1.46 14.66
N CYS A 197 -1.22 1.27 14.61
CA CYS A 197 -0.25 2.28 15.03
C CYS A 197 0.29 3.09 13.87
N HIS A 198 0.50 2.47 12.71
CA HIS A 198 0.97 3.14 11.51
C HIS A 198 0.58 2.36 10.26
N MET A 199 0.40 3.09 9.17
CA MET A 199 0.09 2.56 7.85
C MET A 199 0.95 3.27 6.81
N ARG A 200 1.36 2.55 5.78
CA ARG A 200 2.07 3.10 4.62
C ARG A 200 1.77 2.26 3.38
N PRO A 201 1.85 2.84 2.16
CA PRO A 201 1.86 1.99 0.98
C PRO A 201 3.17 1.20 1.03
N PHE A 202 3.14 0.01 0.44
CA PHE A 202 4.30 -0.86 0.42
C PHE A 202 4.79 -1.04 -1.02
N GLY A 203 6.03 -0.62 -1.26
CA GLY A 203 6.68 -0.88 -2.54
C GLY A 203 6.01 -0.22 -3.75
N SER A 204 6.17 -0.86 -4.90
CA SER A 204 5.49 -0.53 -6.16
C SER A 204 4.18 -1.32 -6.36
N HIS A 205 3.67 -1.95 -5.30
CA HIS A 205 2.65 -2.98 -5.37
C HIS A 205 1.35 -2.57 -4.67
N ASP A 206 0.27 -3.27 -4.99
CA ASP A 206 -1.07 -3.04 -4.44
C ASP A 206 -1.24 -3.53 -2.99
N TYR A 207 -0.24 -3.31 -2.14
CA TYR A 207 -0.28 -3.66 -0.72
C TYR A 207 -0.03 -2.46 0.19
N ALA A 208 -0.66 -2.49 1.36
CA ALA A 208 -0.38 -1.58 2.45
C ALA A 208 0.28 -2.33 3.61
N ALA A 209 1.35 -1.75 4.15
CA ALA A 209 1.98 -2.24 5.37
C ALA A 209 1.36 -1.58 6.60
N ILE A 210 0.90 -2.40 7.54
CA ILE A 210 0.13 -2.00 8.70
C ILE A 210 0.77 -2.55 9.96
N GLY A 211 1.22 -1.64 10.83
CA GLY A 211 1.74 -1.99 12.14
C GLY A 211 0.61 -2.02 13.17
N ILE A 212 0.45 -3.16 13.85
CA ILE A 212 -0.60 -3.41 14.84
C ILE A 212 0.05 -3.66 16.21
N GLU A 213 -0.33 -2.88 17.21
CA GLU A 213 -0.02 -3.15 18.62
C GLU A 213 -1.12 -4.04 19.20
N PHE A 214 -0.75 -5.13 19.88
CA PHE A 214 -1.71 -5.96 20.59
C PHE A 214 -2.11 -5.30 21.91
N ILE A 215 -3.42 -5.27 22.20
CA ILE A 215 -3.99 -4.64 23.39
C ILE A 215 -4.83 -5.64 24.17
N ASN A 216 -5.10 -5.35 25.45
CA ASN A 216 -5.91 -6.20 26.34
C ASN A 216 -5.39 -7.65 26.46
N MET A 217 -4.08 -7.81 26.40
CA MET A 217 -3.38 -9.09 26.51
C MET A 217 -3.42 -9.65 27.93
N SER A 218 -3.91 -10.87 28.09
CA SER A 218 -3.78 -11.61 29.35
C SER A 218 -2.37 -12.20 29.51
N ALA A 219 -2.02 -12.63 30.73
CA ALA A 219 -0.76 -13.33 30.98
C ALA A 219 -0.63 -14.61 30.12
N THR A 220 -1.72 -15.39 29.99
CA THR A 220 -1.73 -16.62 29.20
C THR A 220 -1.55 -16.35 27.71
N MET A 221 -2.20 -15.31 27.17
CA MET A 221 -2.02 -14.91 25.77
C MET A 221 -0.58 -14.44 25.51
N THR A 222 0.00 -13.73 26.47
CA THR A 222 1.38 -13.26 26.39
C THR A 222 2.37 -14.43 26.38
N GLU A 223 2.17 -15.44 27.24
CA GLU A 223 3.00 -16.67 27.26
C GLU A 223 2.90 -17.44 25.94
N THR A 224 1.70 -17.62 25.39
CA THR A 224 1.49 -18.25 24.07
C THR A 224 2.22 -17.46 22.97
N LEU A 225 2.13 -16.14 22.99
CA LEU A 225 2.79 -15.30 22.01
C LEU A 225 4.33 -15.35 22.14
N PHE A 226 4.87 -15.42 23.36
CA PHE A 226 6.29 -15.67 23.59
C PHE A 226 6.75 -16.98 22.95
N HIS A 227 5.94 -18.03 23.05
CA HIS A 227 6.22 -19.30 22.39
C HIS A 227 6.28 -19.14 20.86
N TYR A 228 5.28 -18.49 20.24
CA TYR A 228 5.27 -18.26 18.79
C TYR A 228 6.42 -17.39 18.30
N VAL A 229 6.79 -16.35 19.06
CA VAL A 229 7.96 -15.52 18.76
C VAL A 229 9.25 -16.35 18.83
N SER A 230 9.40 -17.20 19.84
CA SER A 230 10.59 -18.06 19.99
C SER A 230 10.70 -19.09 18.86
N GLU A 231 9.58 -19.71 18.47
CA GLU A 231 9.52 -20.63 17.32
C GLU A 231 9.82 -19.93 16.00
N SER A 232 9.32 -18.69 15.84
CA SER A 232 9.63 -17.85 14.68
C SER A 232 11.10 -17.47 14.64
N GLU A 233 11.69 -17.11 15.78
CA GLU A 233 13.11 -16.77 15.90
C GLU A 233 13.98 -17.96 15.48
N PHE A 234 13.63 -19.14 15.99
CA PHE A 234 14.28 -20.39 15.65
C PHE A 234 14.21 -20.70 14.15
N GLU A 235 13.01 -20.61 13.55
CA GLU A 235 12.84 -20.86 12.11
C GLU A 235 13.58 -19.84 11.25
N ALA A 236 13.54 -18.55 11.60
CA ALA A 236 14.26 -17.50 10.90
C ALA A 236 15.78 -17.73 10.97
N ALA A 237 16.31 -18.12 12.13
CA ALA A 237 17.72 -18.47 12.28
C ALA A 237 18.11 -19.70 11.46
N PHE A 238 17.26 -20.74 11.44
CA PHE A 238 17.45 -21.94 10.62
C PHE A 238 17.50 -21.60 9.13
N ARG A 239 16.52 -20.84 8.62
CA ARG A 239 16.44 -20.46 7.19
C ARG A 239 17.54 -19.51 6.75
N SER A 240 18.05 -18.69 7.66
CA SER A 240 19.18 -17.78 7.40
C SER A 240 20.54 -18.48 7.41
N GLY A 241 20.60 -19.77 7.78
CA GLY A 241 21.85 -20.52 7.86
C GLY A 241 22.69 -20.25 9.12
N ILE A 242 22.09 -19.67 10.17
CA ILE A 242 22.76 -19.40 11.46
C ILE A 242 23.02 -20.69 12.24
N GLN A 243 22.15 -21.69 12.09
CA GLN A 243 22.29 -22.99 12.75
C GLN A 243 22.72 -24.09 11.78
N ASP A 244 23.59 -24.99 12.26
CA ASP A 244 24.00 -26.18 11.53
C ASP A 244 22.80 -27.07 11.22
N SER A 245 22.52 -27.22 9.91
CA SER A 245 21.42 -27.97 9.31
C SER A 245 21.41 -29.48 9.62
N SER A 246 22.40 -29.98 10.34
CA SER A 246 22.66 -31.41 10.54
C SER A 246 22.01 -32.02 11.79
N SER A 247 21.35 -31.25 12.68
CA SER A 247 20.89 -31.83 13.96
C SER A 247 19.52 -31.40 14.54
N ARG A 248 18.73 -30.50 13.92
CA ARG A 248 17.37 -30.18 14.41
C ARG A 248 16.32 -30.01 13.31
N ALA A 249 15.10 -30.44 13.62
CA ALA A 249 13.92 -30.36 12.76
C ALA A 249 13.40 -28.91 12.64
N LYS A 250 12.75 -28.60 11.52
CA LYS A 250 12.04 -27.33 11.25
C LYS A 250 11.00 -27.05 12.33
N SER A 251 10.72 -25.77 12.59
CA SER A 251 9.61 -25.40 13.49
C SER A 251 8.30 -25.95 12.92
N ARG A 252 7.50 -26.58 13.78
CA ARG A 252 6.20 -27.13 13.37
C ARG A 252 5.24 -26.04 12.95
N LEU A 253 5.39 -24.83 13.49
CA LEU A 253 4.53 -23.68 13.25
C LEU A 253 4.41 -23.34 11.76
N PHE A 254 5.51 -23.50 11.00
CA PHE A 254 5.60 -23.17 9.57
C PHE A 254 5.52 -24.39 8.65
N ILE A 255 5.05 -25.54 9.14
CA ILE A 255 4.80 -26.72 8.32
C ILE A 255 3.32 -26.72 7.92
N ALA A 256 3.07 -26.40 6.66
CA ALA A 256 1.73 -26.36 6.08
C ALA A 256 0.97 -27.68 6.24
N ASP A 257 -0.23 -27.59 6.79
CA ASP A 257 -1.19 -28.68 6.85
C ASP A 257 -1.84 -28.96 5.47
N ALA A 258 -2.80 -29.89 5.42
CA ALA A 258 -3.47 -30.25 4.16
C ALA A 258 -4.43 -29.16 3.65
N LYS A 259 -4.94 -28.28 4.53
CA LYS A 259 -5.85 -27.17 4.18
C LYS A 259 -5.03 -26.04 3.55
N GLU A 260 -3.92 -25.68 4.17
CA GLU A 260 -2.99 -24.65 3.72
C GLU A 260 -2.45 -24.93 2.33
N LYS A 261 -2.02 -26.18 2.08
CA LYS A 261 -1.51 -26.60 0.75
C LYS A 261 -2.54 -26.41 -0.37
N LYS A 262 -3.83 -26.63 -0.09
CA LYS A 262 -4.90 -26.44 -1.08
C LYS A 262 -5.17 -24.96 -1.34
N MET A 263 -5.06 -24.12 -0.30
CA MET A 263 -5.26 -22.68 -0.42
C MET A 263 -4.10 -22.03 -1.20
N GLN A 264 -2.85 -22.42 -0.92
CA GLN A 264 -1.67 -21.96 -1.64
C GLN A 264 -1.77 -22.24 -3.14
N HIS A 265 -2.14 -23.46 -3.53
CA HIS A 265 -2.34 -23.80 -4.96
C HIS A 265 -3.45 -22.99 -5.65
N LYS A 266 -4.45 -22.51 -4.90
CA LYS A 266 -5.50 -21.66 -5.45
C LYS A 266 -5.01 -20.22 -5.63
N GLU A 267 -4.28 -19.68 -4.64
CA GLU A 267 -3.66 -18.35 -4.71
C GLU A 267 -2.65 -18.26 -5.87
N GLU A 268 -1.84 -19.31 -6.07
CA GLU A 268 -0.88 -19.43 -7.19
C GLU A 268 -1.58 -19.34 -8.56
N HIS A 269 -2.79 -19.90 -8.68
CA HIS A 269 -3.53 -19.90 -9.95
C HIS A 269 -4.11 -18.52 -10.31
N ASP A 270 -4.57 -17.76 -9.32
CA ASP A 270 -5.19 -16.44 -9.55
C ASP A 270 -4.17 -15.36 -9.93
N GLN A 271 -2.89 -15.49 -9.50
CA GLN A 271 -1.82 -14.51 -9.77
C GLN A 271 -1.17 -14.64 -11.16
N THR A 272 -1.35 -15.76 -11.87
CA THR A 272 -0.70 -16.01 -13.19
C THR A 272 -1.20 -15.17 -14.36
N LYS A 273 -2.19 -14.29 -14.17
CA LYS A 273 -2.83 -13.50 -15.25
C LYS A 273 -2.17 -12.15 -15.57
N SER A 274 -1.13 -11.74 -14.85
CA SER A 274 -0.62 -10.35 -14.91
C SER A 274 0.41 -10.07 -16.02
N SER A 275 0.98 -11.08 -16.67
CA SER A 275 2.20 -10.93 -17.48
C SER A 275 2.03 -10.51 -18.95
N GLN A 276 0.84 -10.07 -19.38
CA GLN A 276 0.59 -9.59 -20.76
C GLN A 276 -0.34 -8.37 -20.81
N ARG A 277 -0.02 -7.30 -20.07
CA ARG A 277 -0.80 -6.05 -20.10
C ARG A 277 -0.21 -5.07 -21.13
N SER A 278 -1.07 -4.39 -21.89
CA SER A 278 -0.62 -3.35 -22.82
C SER A 278 -0.04 -2.14 -22.07
N PRO A 279 0.88 -1.36 -22.66
CA PRO A 279 1.46 -0.18 -22.01
C PRO A 279 0.39 0.83 -21.54
N LEU A 280 -0.69 0.97 -22.32
CA LEU A 280 -1.80 1.85 -21.97
C LEU A 280 -2.59 1.34 -20.77
N LEU A 281 -2.86 0.03 -20.71
CA LEU A 281 -3.48 -0.58 -19.54
C LEU A 281 -2.61 -0.40 -18.29
N ARG A 282 -1.29 -0.57 -18.42
CA ARG A 282 -0.34 -0.29 -17.33
C ARG A 282 -0.43 1.17 -16.84
N GLY A 283 -0.50 2.14 -17.76
CA GLY A 283 -0.67 3.54 -17.40
C GLY A 283 -1.98 3.84 -16.66
N VAL A 284 -3.09 3.20 -17.05
CA VAL A 284 -4.37 3.36 -16.34
C VAL A 284 -4.33 2.73 -14.94
N LEU A 285 -3.70 1.55 -14.80
CA LEU A 285 -3.53 0.89 -13.51
C LEU A 285 -2.59 1.67 -12.59
N GLU A 286 -1.57 2.32 -13.12
CA GLU A 286 -0.72 3.23 -12.34
C GLU A 286 -1.55 4.39 -11.77
N VAL A 287 -2.43 5.00 -12.57
CA VAL A 287 -3.36 6.03 -12.05
C VAL A 287 -4.26 5.43 -10.96
N ALA A 288 -4.78 4.22 -11.14
CA ALA A 288 -5.60 3.55 -10.13
C ALA A 288 -4.87 3.34 -8.80
N HIS A 289 -3.64 2.84 -8.88
CA HIS A 289 -2.76 2.67 -7.75
C HIS A 289 -2.50 4.00 -7.03
N GLN A 290 -2.10 5.04 -7.77
CA GLN A 290 -1.82 6.36 -7.21
C GLN A 290 -3.04 6.96 -6.50
N LEU A 291 -4.26 6.85 -7.05
CA LEU A 291 -5.46 7.35 -6.36
C LEU A 291 -5.68 6.64 -5.01
N GLN A 292 -5.44 5.33 -4.94
CA GLN A 292 -5.57 4.57 -3.69
C GLN A 292 -4.51 4.99 -2.66
N VAL A 293 -3.26 5.16 -3.09
CA VAL A 293 -2.18 5.71 -2.25
C VAL A 293 -2.57 7.09 -1.73
N MET A 294 -3.00 7.99 -2.62
CA MET A 294 -3.42 9.35 -2.25
C MET A 294 -4.54 9.34 -1.21
N LEU A 295 -5.54 8.47 -1.35
CA LEU A 295 -6.61 8.32 -0.39
C LEU A 295 -6.06 7.87 0.98
N MET A 296 -5.15 6.90 1.01
CA MET A 296 -4.59 6.41 2.26
C MET A 296 -3.83 7.51 3.01
N PHE A 297 -3.06 8.36 2.32
CA PHE A 297 -2.39 9.54 2.93
C PHE A 297 -3.38 10.60 3.39
N THR A 298 -4.34 10.93 2.54
CA THR A 298 -5.39 11.89 2.84
C THR A 298 -6.13 11.47 4.10
N LYS A 299 -6.47 10.18 4.23
CA LYS A 299 -7.19 9.64 5.39
C LYS A 299 -6.33 9.60 6.65
N ASN A 300 -5.07 9.14 6.54
CA ASN A 300 -4.31 8.69 7.71
C ASN A 300 -3.13 9.57 8.13
N LYS A 301 -2.53 10.36 7.23
CA LYS A 301 -1.25 11.05 7.50
C LYS A 301 -1.37 12.57 7.57
N ASP A 302 -2.59 13.09 7.61
CA ASP A 302 -2.88 14.53 7.54
C ASP A 302 -2.07 15.26 6.46
N LEU A 303 -1.92 14.60 5.31
CA LEU A 303 -1.17 15.11 4.16
C LEU A 303 -1.96 14.87 2.88
N PHE A 304 -2.09 15.91 2.06
CA PHE A 304 -2.68 15.79 0.73
C PHE A 304 -1.58 15.80 -0.36
N PRO A 305 -1.36 14.68 -1.06
CA PRO A 305 -0.38 14.58 -2.16
C PRO A 305 -0.85 15.30 -3.44
N GLU A 306 -0.70 16.64 -3.47
CA GLU A 306 -1.11 17.48 -4.61
C GLU A 306 -0.37 17.15 -5.91
N GLU A 307 0.94 16.87 -5.84
CA GLU A 307 1.74 16.55 -7.02
C GLU A 307 1.23 15.29 -7.73
N SER A 308 0.96 14.20 -6.98
CA SER A 308 0.40 12.97 -7.55
C SER A 308 -0.99 13.15 -8.14
N LEU A 309 -1.83 14.02 -7.58
CA LEU A 309 -3.13 14.33 -8.19
C LEU A 309 -2.91 14.81 -9.62
N TYR A 310 -2.01 15.77 -9.78
CA TYR A 310 -1.79 16.41 -11.05
C TYR A 310 -0.97 15.55 -12.02
N GLU A 311 -0.05 14.71 -11.54
CA GLU A 311 0.57 13.67 -12.36
C GLU A 311 -0.46 12.66 -12.89
N CYS A 312 -1.45 12.26 -12.08
CA CYS A 312 -2.56 11.42 -12.53
C CYS A 312 -3.38 12.14 -13.61
N VAL A 313 -3.70 13.42 -13.40
CA VAL A 313 -4.43 14.24 -14.38
C VAL A 313 -3.66 14.33 -15.70
N ASP A 314 -2.38 14.69 -15.64
CA ASP A 314 -1.54 14.89 -16.81
C ASP A 314 -1.34 13.56 -17.57
N SER A 315 -1.21 12.44 -16.85
CA SER A 315 -1.19 11.08 -17.42
C SER A 315 -2.48 10.73 -18.16
N LEU A 316 -3.64 11.01 -17.56
CA LEU A 316 -4.94 10.79 -18.21
C LEU A 316 -5.09 11.67 -19.47
N LEU A 317 -4.74 12.95 -19.39
CA LEU A 317 -4.79 13.87 -20.52
C LEU A 317 -3.87 13.39 -21.64
N TYR A 318 -2.65 12.97 -21.31
CA TYR A 318 -1.72 12.37 -22.26
C TYR A 318 -2.33 11.14 -22.94
N MET A 319 -2.84 10.17 -22.19
CA MET A 319 -3.47 8.97 -22.75
C MET A 319 -4.67 9.29 -23.67
N VAL A 320 -5.50 10.27 -23.29
CA VAL A 320 -6.62 10.75 -24.12
C VAL A 320 -6.12 11.39 -25.43
N THR A 321 -4.99 12.10 -25.41
CA THR A 321 -4.42 12.72 -26.61
C THR A 321 -3.76 11.70 -27.54
N GLN A 322 -3.13 10.66 -26.98
CA GLN A 322 -2.39 9.64 -27.73
C GLN A 322 -3.31 8.61 -28.38
N ASP A 323 -4.17 7.94 -27.62
CA ASP A 323 -5.06 6.90 -28.14
C ASP A 323 -6.38 6.81 -27.37
N ARG A 324 -7.38 7.56 -27.85
CA ARG A 324 -8.73 7.58 -27.27
C ARG A 324 -9.42 6.21 -27.29
N ARG A 325 -9.23 5.44 -28.36
CA ARG A 325 -9.91 4.14 -28.52
C ARG A 325 -9.26 3.08 -27.65
N GLY A 326 -7.92 3.06 -27.64
CA GLY A 326 -7.16 2.24 -26.71
C GLY A 326 -7.53 2.55 -25.26
N LEU A 327 -7.71 3.83 -24.90
CA LEU A 327 -8.04 4.20 -23.53
C LEU A 327 -9.43 3.68 -23.14
N GLN A 328 -10.44 3.82 -24.02
CA GLN A 328 -11.76 3.23 -23.77
C GLN A 328 -11.70 1.71 -23.58
N TYR A 329 -10.86 1.02 -24.35
CA TYR A 329 -10.62 -0.41 -24.18
C TYR A 329 -9.96 -0.70 -22.82
N ALA A 330 -8.89 0.02 -22.46
CA ALA A 330 -8.19 -0.16 -21.18
C ALA A 330 -9.09 0.08 -19.97
N LEU A 331 -9.98 1.07 -20.02
CA LEU A 331 -10.95 1.36 -18.95
C LEU A 331 -11.94 0.21 -18.69
N ALA A 332 -12.16 -0.68 -19.65
CA ALA A 332 -12.99 -1.87 -19.48
C ALA A 332 -12.32 -2.96 -18.63
N PHE A 333 -10.99 -2.91 -18.48
CA PHE A 333 -10.22 -3.89 -17.70
C PHE A 333 -10.10 -3.55 -16.21
N LEU A 334 -10.62 -2.40 -15.76
CA LEU A 334 -10.62 -1.99 -14.34
C LEU A 334 -11.68 -2.72 -13.50
N HIS A 335 -12.14 -3.90 -13.93
CA HIS A 335 -13.14 -4.69 -13.21
C HIS A 335 -12.66 -5.20 -11.85
N ASP A 336 -11.36 -5.47 -11.72
CA ASP A 336 -10.72 -5.91 -10.48
C ASP A 336 -10.40 -4.76 -9.52
N GLU A 337 -10.51 -3.50 -9.98
CA GLU A 337 -10.25 -2.32 -9.14
C GLU A 337 -11.46 -1.95 -8.27
N PRO A 338 -11.25 -1.29 -7.11
CA PRO A 338 -12.33 -0.80 -6.28
C PRO A 338 -13.29 0.11 -7.06
N GLU A 339 -14.59 -0.04 -6.80
CA GLU A 339 -15.64 0.64 -7.57
C GLU A 339 -15.45 2.17 -7.62
N TRP A 340 -15.02 2.78 -6.52
CA TRP A 340 -14.79 4.23 -6.46
C TRP A 340 -13.61 4.67 -7.33
N VAL A 341 -12.53 3.87 -7.41
CA VAL A 341 -11.34 4.12 -8.24
C VAL A 341 -11.73 4.00 -9.70
N ARG A 342 -12.35 2.88 -10.06
CA ARG A 342 -12.87 2.62 -11.41
C ARG A 342 -13.76 3.77 -11.86
N HIS A 343 -14.71 4.19 -11.01
CA HIS A 343 -15.61 5.30 -11.30
C HIS A 343 -14.87 6.63 -11.46
N ALA A 344 -13.89 6.93 -10.59
CA ALA A 344 -13.05 8.12 -10.67
C ALA A 344 -12.38 8.25 -12.02
N ILE A 345 -11.68 7.18 -12.43
CA ILE A 345 -10.88 7.15 -13.66
C ILE A 345 -11.78 7.19 -14.87
N GLN A 346 -12.87 6.42 -14.89
CA GLN A 346 -13.81 6.40 -16.01
C GLN A 346 -14.46 7.77 -16.24
N VAL A 347 -15.01 8.39 -15.19
CA VAL A 347 -15.66 9.72 -15.31
C VAL A 347 -14.66 10.78 -15.74
N SER A 348 -13.47 10.79 -15.12
CA SER A 348 -12.42 11.76 -15.42
C SER A 348 -11.88 11.61 -16.84
N SER A 349 -11.67 10.38 -17.30
CA SER A 349 -11.24 10.09 -18.67
C SER A 349 -12.29 10.50 -19.70
N GLN A 350 -13.56 10.20 -19.46
CA GLN A 350 -14.64 10.58 -20.37
C GLN A 350 -14.82 12.11 -20.40
N LEU A 351 -14.71 12.78 -19.25
CA LEU A 351 -14.73 14.24 -19.16
C LEU A 351 -13.58 14.85 -19.95
N ALA A 352 -12.36 14.33 -19.78
CA ALA A 352 -11.19 14.74 -20.55
C ALA A 352 -11.39 14.57 -22.06
N MET A 353 -11.92 13.42 -22.51
CA MET A 353 -12.22 13.16 -23.93
C MET A 353 -13.18 14.21 -24.49
N ILE A 354 -14.21 14.60 -23.74
CA ILE A 354 -15.19 15.62 -24.16
C ILE A 354 -14.55 17.00 -24.23
N LEU A 355 -13.80 17.39 -23.19
CA LEU A 355 -13.19 18.72 -23.11
C LEU A 355 -12.16 18.91 -24.21
N ILE A 356 -11.24 17.96 -24.39
CA ILE A 356 -10.22 18.00 -25.43
C ILE A 356 -10.85 17.98 -26.83
N SER A 357 -11.95 17.24 -27.03
CA SER A 357 -12.65 17.24 -28.32
C SER A 357 -13.32 18.57 -28.66
N ARG A 358 -13.65 19.40 -27.67
CA ARG A 358 -14.21 20.74 -27.90
C ARG A 358 -13.13 21.80 -28.03
N ASP A 359 -12.17 21.79 -27.13
CA ASP A 359 -11.08 22.76 -27.08
C ASP A 359 -9.84 22.10 -26.44
N PRO A 360 -8.88 21.66 -27.26
CA PRO A 360 -7.63 21.07 -26.78
C PRO A 360 -6.78 22.02 -25.92
N TYR A 361 -6.98 23.33 -26.03
CA TYR A 361 -6.14 24.34 -25.37
C TYR A 361 -6.83 25.02 -24.19
N ALA A 362 -8.01 24.54 -23.79
CA ALA A 362 -8.74 25.10 -22.66
C ALA A 362 -7.92 24.98 -21.37
N SER A 363 -7.54 26.14 -20.80
CA SER A 363 -6.72 26.24 -19.58
C SER A 363 -7.36 25.59 -18.35
N GLN A 364 -8.69 25.40 -18.37
CA GLN A 364 -9.45 24.79 -17.27
C GLN A 364 -9.57 23.28 -17.36
N THR A 365 -9.14 22.64 -18.46
CA THR A 365 -9.31 21.18 -18.65
C THR A 365 -8.60 20.40 -17.55
N ARG A 366 -7.36 20.78 -17.22
CA ARG A 366 -6.55 20.14 -16.16
C ARG A 366 -7.26 20.18 -14.81
N GLU A 367 -7.71 21.37 -14.40
CA GLU A 367 -8.43 21.58 -13.14
C GLU A 367 -9.78 20.86 -13.08
N THR A 368 -10.48 20.80 -14.21
CA THR A 368 -11.78 20.13 -14.32
C THR A 368 -11.64 18.61 -14.17
N VAL A 369 -10.59 18.02 -14.73
CA VAL A 369 -10.27 16.59 -14.59
C VAL A 369 -9.78 16.28 -13.17
N ALA A 370 -8.99 17.16 -12.55
CA ALA A 370 -8.58 17.04 -11.15
C ALA A 370 -9.80 16.97 -10.21
N GLY A 371 -10.77 17.87 -10.39
CA GLY A 371 -12.00 17.86 -9.61
C GLY A 371 -12.85 16.61 -9.81
N ALA A 372 -12.85 16.01 -11.00
CA ALA A 372 -13.57 14.78 -11.29
C ALA A 372 -12.91 13.55 -10.62
N LEU A 373 -11.57 13.49 -10.59
CA LEU A 373 -10.82 12.45 -9.88
C LEU A 373 -11.07 12.52 -8.37
N LEU A 374 -11.04 13.73 -7.81
CA LEU A 374 -11.24 13.95 -6.39
C LEU A 374 -12.65 13.66 -5.92
N HIS A 375 -13.67 14.01 -6.72
CA HIS A 375 -15.08 13.91 -6.32
C HIS A 375 -15.45 12.55 -5.72
N THR A 376 -14.94 11.46 -6.30
CA THR A 376 -15.27 10.10 -5.87
C THR A 376 -14.48 9.64 -4.64
N MET A 377 -13.32 10.25 -4.35
CA MET A 377 -12.52 9.98 -3.14
C MET A 377 -13.27 10.33 -1.86
N GLY A 378 -14.29 11.19 -1.92
CA GLY A 378 -15.15 11.48 -0.78
C GLY A 378 -15.89 10.25 -0.25
N LYS A 379 -16.23 9.28 -1.12
CA LYS A 379 -17.02 8.10 -0.74
C LYS A 379 -16.28 7.24 0.29
N PRO A 380 -15.02 6.82 0.07
CA PRO A 380 -14.32 6.01 1.04
C PRO A 380 -13.94 6.74 2.34
N LEU A 381 -13.92 8.09 2.34
CA LEU A 381 -13.78 8.85 3.58
C LEU A 381 -14.97 8.68 4.54
N LEU A 382 -16.12 8.21 4.05
CA LEU A 382 -17.30 7.93 4.85
C LEU A 382 -17.34 6.51 5.43
N ILE A 383 -16.36 5.64 5.12
CA ILE A 383 -16.37 4.27 5.64
C ILE A 383 -16.26 4.31 7.17
N SER A 384 -17.26 3.73 7.82
CA SER A 384 -17.42 3.68 9.27
C SER A 384 -18.30 2.50 9.66
N GLU A 385 -18.56 2.30 10.96
CA GLU A 385 -19.52 1.29 11.43
C GLU A 385 -20.92 1.46 10.81
N GLN A 386 -21.35 2.69 10.48
CA GLN A 386 -22.66 2.94 9.86
C GLN A 386 -22.65 2.68 8.34
N LEU A 387 -21.47 2.75 7.72
CA LEU A 387 -21.25 2.51 6.30
C LEU A 387 -19.99 1.63 6.14
N PRO A 388 -20.06 0.34 6.50
CA PRO A 388 -18.87 -0.53 6.60
C PRO A 388 -18.26 -0.83 5.24
N SER A 389 -19.01 -0.71 4.15
CA SER A 389 -18.51 -0.98 2.80
C SER A 389 -19.28 -0.20 1.75
N LEU A 390 -18.61 0.04 0.61
CA LEU A 390 -19.19 0.70 -0.56
C LEU A 390 -19.88 -0.30 -1.51
N LYS A 391 -20.57 -1.32 -0.97
CA LYS A 391 -21.20 -2.39 -1.76
C LYS A 391 -22.42 -1.88 -2.56
N ILE A 392 -22.71 -2.58 -3.66
CA ILE A 392 -23.83 -2.30 -4.59
C ILE A 392 -25.20 -2.28 -3.89
N ARG A 393 -25.39 -3.06 -2.81
CA ARG A 393 -26.64 -3.13 -2.04
C ARG A 393 -26.51 -2.36 -0.73
N MET A 394 -27.00 -1.12 -0.72
CA MET A 394 -27.04 -0.26 0.47
C MET A 394 -28.46 -0.13 1.00
N SER A 395 -28.59 0.04 2.32
CA SER A 395 -29.85 0.46 2.92
C SER A 395 -30.17 1.92 2.55
N PRO A 396 -31.45 2.35 2.65
CA PRO A 396 -31.80 3.76 2.41
C PRO A 396 -31.04 4.75 3.30
N SER A 397 -30.73 4.37 4.55
CA SER A 397 -29.94 5.20 5.47
C SER A 397 -28.48 5.31 5.05
N GLN A 398 -27.88 4.21 4.59
CA GLN A 398 -26.52 4.20 4.03
C GLN A 398 -26.43 5.04 2.75
N ALA A 399 -27.44 4.97 1.88
CA ALA A 399 -27.52 5.79 0.68
C ALA A 399 -27.65 7.29 1.00
N GLU A 400 -28.33 7.66 2.09
CA GLU A 400 -28.39 9.05 2.55
C GLU A 400 -27.04 9.53 3.09
N LEU A 401 -26.37 8.72 3.92
CA LEU A 401 -25.01 9.02 4.41
C LEU A 401 -24.04 9.21 3.25
N LEU A 402 -24.12 8.38 2.20
CA LEU A 402 -23.27 8.50 1.04
C LEU A 402 -23.43 9.85 0.32
N LYS A 403 -24.56 10.55 0.45
CA LYS A 403 -24.73 11.91 -0.10
C LYS A 403 -23.91 12.96 0.64
N GLU A 404 -23.30 12.65 1.78
CA GLU A 404 -22.45 13.59 2.51
C GLU A 404 -20.98 13.55 2.02
N HIS A 405 -20.65 12.68 1.06
CA HIS A 405 -19.26 12.41 0.65
C HIS A 405 -18.51 13.65 0.15
N VAL A 406 -19.18 14.56 -0.56
CA VAL A 406 -18.57 15.81 -1.02
C VAL A 406 -18.27 16.74 0.14
N VAL A 407 -19.15 16.78 1.15
CA VAL A 407 -18.94 17.59 2.36
C VAL A 407 -17.76 17.04 3.15
N ALA A 408 -17.71 15.72 3.34
CA ALA A 408 -16.60 15.04 4.00
C ALA A 408 -15.26 15.29 3.29
N LEU A 409 -15.25 15.17 1.95
CA LEU A 409 -14.07 15.46 1.14
C LEU A 409 -13.63 16.92 1.29
N ASN A 410 -14.55 17.88 1.14
CA ASN A 410 -14.23 19.29 1.22
C ASN A 410 -13.70 19.69 2.60
N ASN A 411 -14.31 19.17 3.67
CA ASN A 411 -13.86 19.39 5.03
C ASN A 411 -12.46 18.82 5.25
N LYS A 412 -12.21 17.59 4.75
CA LYS A 412 -10.89 16.96 4.89
C LYS A 412 -9.83 17.74 4.11
N LEU A 413 -10.06 18.07 2.84
CA LEU A 413 -9.13 18.86 2.03
C LEU A 413 -8.81 20.23 2.65
N THR A 414 -9.83 20.91 3.19
CA THR A 414 -9.65 22.19 3.90
C THR A 414 -8.82 22.00 5.17
N ALA A 415 -9.07 20.95 5.95
CA ALA A 415 -8.28 20.63 7.15
C ALA A 415 -6.81 20.32 6.83
N LEU A 416 -6.54 19.77 5.65
CA LEU A 416 -5.20 19.52 5.12
C LEU A 416 -4.54 20.77 4.53
N GLY A 417 -5.22 21.92 4.54
CA GLY A 417 -4.71 23.18 4.00
C GLY A 417 -4.67 23.26 2.48
N TRP A 418 -5.25 22.29 1.77
CA TRP A 418 -5.29 22.29 0.31
C TRP A 418 -6.48 23.11 -0.21
N VAL A 419 -6.21 23.99 -1.17
CA VAL A 419 -7.23 24.89 -1.75
C VAL A 419 -7.39 24.57 -3.22
N ALA A 420 -8.55 24.00 -3.57
CA ALA A 420 -8.91 23.74 -4.95
C ALA A 420 -9.04 25.03 -5.76
N SER A 421 -8.63 25.00 -7.03
CA SER A 421 -8.96 26.07 -7.97
C SER A 421 -10.48 26.23 -8.13
N PRO A 422 -11.00 27.39 -8.57
CA PRO A 422 -12.43 27.58 -8.77
C PRO A 422 -13.08 26.54 -9.69
N ALA A 423 -12.38 26.12 -10.75
CA ALA A 423 -12.86 25.10 -11.68
C ALA A 423 -12.90 23.70 -11.05
N CYS A 424 -11.84 23.33 -10.33
CA CYS A 424 -11.78 22.06 -9.60
C CYS A 424 -12.86 21.98 -8.52
N HIS A 425 -12.97 23.01 -7.70
CA HIS A 425 -13.96 23.13 -6.62
C HIS A 425 -15.40 23.06 -7.15
N ASP A 426 -15.67 23.72 -8.28
CA ASP A 426 -16.97 23.65 -8.94
C ASP A 426 -17.36 22.23 -9.32
N ILE A 427 -16.43 21.41 -9.83
CA ILE A 427 -16.71 20.01 -10.18
C ILE A 427 -16.95 19.17 -8.93
N ILE A 428 -16.10 19.35 -7.89
CA ILE A 428 -16.24 18.64 -6.61
C ILE A 428 -17.65 18.88 -6.02
N LEU A 429 -18.10 20.14 -5.96
CA LEU A 429 -19.38 20.52 -5.35
C LEU A 429 -20.61 20.31 -6.26
N LYS A 430 -20.52 20.62 -7.55
CA LYS A 430 -21.71 20.68 -8.43
C LYS A 430 -22.15 19.33 -8.95
N CYS A 431 -21.33 18.28 -8.82
CA CYS A 431 -21.76 16.90 -9.11
C CYS A 431 -22.91 16.43 -8.20
N GLN A 432 -23.07 16.98 -6.99
CA GLN A 432 -24.23 16.69 -6.12
C GLN A 432 -25.50 17.49 -6.45
N ARG A 433 -25.36 18.70 -7.02
CA ARG A 433 -26.46 19.66 -7.21
C ARG A 433 -26.80 19.86 -8.69
N THR A 434 -27.42 18.87 -9.35
CA THR A 434 -27.96 19.06 -10.73
C THR A 434 -29.48 18.98 -10.83
N ALA A 435 -30.17 19.86 -10.10
CA ALA A 435 -31.41 20.51 -10.58
C ALA A 435 -31.15 21.91 -11.20
N ARG A 436 -29.91 22.46 -11.16
CA ARG A 436 -29.66 23.87 -11.50
C ARG A 436 -28.54 24.13 -12.52
N TRP A 437 -28.43 23.31 -13.57
CA TRP A 437 -27.53 23.54 -14.72
C TRP A 437 -28.24 24.05 -15.99
N GLN A 438 -29.34 24.78 -15.85
CA GLN A 438 -30.12 25.30 -16.99
C GLN A 438 -29.69 26.69 -17.53
N ARG A 439 -28.61 27.31 -17.04
CA ARG A 439 -28.29 28.72 -17.41
C ARG A 439 -26.88 29.04 -17.92
N LEU A 440 -26.14 28.06 -18.44
CA LEU A 440 -24.94 28.32 -19.25
C LEU A 440 -25.02 27.52 -20.55
N SER A 441 -25.38 28.21 -21.64
CA SER A 441 -25.75 27.64 -22.94
C SER A 441 -24.59 27.10 -23.79
N SER A 442 -23.34 27.10 -23.30
CA SER A 442 -22.16 26.58 -24.03
C SER A 442 -21.68 25.19 -23.57
N TRP A 443 -22.25 24.60 -22.51
CA TRP A 443 -21.75 23.36 -21.88
C TRP A 443 -22.62 22.10 -22.10
N LYS A 444 -23.58 22.13 -23.03
CA LYS A 444 -24.61 21.07 -23.19
C LYS A 444 -24.13 19.69 -23.64
N ALA A 445 -22.93 19.53 -24.20
CA ALA A 445 -22.46 18.21 -24.65
C ALA A 445 -21.68 17.40 -23.57
N GLY A 446 -21.42 17.98 -22.38
CA GLY A 446 -20.57 17.36 -21.34
C GLY A 446 -21.37 16.84 -20.16
N CYS A 447 -22.49 17.49 -19.87
CA CYS A 447 -23.36 17.14 -18.74
C CYS A 447 -24.20 15.86 -18.95
N ARG A 448 -24.22 15.24 -20.13
CA ARG A 448 -24.91 13.94 -20.32
C ARG A 448 -24.11 12.77 -19.74
N VAL A 449 -22.79 12.89 -19.68
CA VAL A 449 -21.92 11.79 -19.25
C VAL A 449 -21.90 11.65 -17.72
N ILE A 450 -21.87 12.76 -16.99
CA ILE A 450 -21.90 12.74 -15.52
C ILE A 450 -23.27 12.27 -14.98
N ARG A 451 -24.38 12.65 -15.65
CA ARG A 451 -25.72 12.16 -15.27
C ARG A 451 -25.91 10.66 -15.52
N ALA A 452 -25.35 10.10 -16.59
CA ALA A 452 -25.48 8.68 -16.89
C ALA A 452 -24.71 7.80 -15.88
N CYS A 453 -23.55 8.26 -15.40
CA CYS A 453 -22.73 7.51 -14.46
C CYS A 453 -23.24 7.57 -13.00
N SER A 454 -24.06 8.56 -12.61
CA SER A 454 -24.64 8.62 -11.26
C SER A 454 -26.05 8.02 -11.15
N THR A 455 -26.68 7.60 -12.26
CA THR A 455 -28.06 7.08 -12.25
C THR A 455 -28.27 5.70 -12.88
N ASN A 456 -27.27 5.10 -13.53
CA ASN A 456 -27.42 3.77 -14.17
C ASN A 456 -26.75 2.59 -13.44
N GLN A 457 -26.59 2.65 -12.13
CA GLN A 457 -26.29 1.47 -11.29
C GLN A 457 -27.27 1.28 -10.13
N CYS A 458 -28.49 1.82 -10.25
CA CYS A 458 -29.62 1.42 -9.44
C CYS A 458 -30.49 0.43 -10.22
N TYR A 459 -30.05 -0.82 -10.31
CA TYR A 459 -30.87 -2.04 -10.35
C TYR A 459 -30.02 -3.26 -9.98
#